data_AF-A0A540VX56-F1
#
_entry.id   AF-A0A540VX56-F1
#
_cell.length_a   1.000
_cell.length_b   1.000
_cell.length_c   1.000
_cell.angle_alpha   90.00
_cell.angle_beta   90.00
_cell.angle_gamma   90.00
#
_symmetry.space_group_name_H-M   'P 1'
#
loop_
_entity.id
_entity.type
_entity.pdbx_description
1 polymer ?
#
loop_
_entity_poly.entity_id
_entity_poly.type
_entity_poly.pdbx_seq_one_letter_code
_entity_poly.pdbx_strand_id
1 'polypeptide(L)'
;MAVFRARQVARIREAIASGRQAVRRAGTADPRVFARAFVEAGGAQVPGDPSAEASAALGERLLASLAAGDTGSDTDPALNRELQRAHAEAHWALALDDDRIVGFLLDLPAEALETPTVEAMAHQSQGLGPGVFRKADILVLQPECDGARFIPVTDHDIEC
;
A
#
# COMPACT_ATOMS: atom_id res chain seq x y z
N MET A 1 12.82 10.86 -9.28
CA MET A 1 13.16 9.55 -8.67
C MET A 1 12.83 8.43 -9.65
N ALA A 2 13.23 7.18 -9.38
CA ALA A 2 12.73 6.04 -10.16
C ALA A 2 11.23 5.84 -9.86
N VAL A 3 10.42 5.56 -10.87
CA VAL A 3 8.96 5.39 -10.75
C VAL A 3 8.55 3.98 -11.17
N PHE A 4 7.39 3.53 -10.70
CA PHE A 4 6.79 2.31 -11.20
C PHE A 4 6.24 2.51 -12.60
N ARG A 5 6.61 1.61 -13.51
CA ARG A 5 5.98 1.55 -14.84
C ARG A 5 4.56 1.02 -14.72
N ALA A 6 3.70 1.35 -15.69
CA ALA A 6 2.30 0.92 -15.70
C ALA A 6 2.10 -0.60 -15.50
N ARG A 7 2.98 -1.43 -16.08
CA ARG A 7 2.94 -2.89 -15.89
C ARG A 7 3.28 -3.31 -14.45
N GLN A 8 4.20 -2.61 -13.80
CA GLN A 8 4.54 -2.87 -12.39
C GLN A 8 3.36 -2.45 -11.50
N VAL A 9 2.75 -1.29 -11.76
CA VAL A 9 1.55 -0.83 -11.07
C VAL A 9 0.40 -1.84 -11.16
N ALA A 10 0.14 -2.39 -12.34
CA ALA A 10 -0.89 -3.40 -12.53
C ALA A 10 -0.61 -4.67 -11.71
N ARG A 11 0.64 -5.18 -11.74
CA ARG A 11 1.06 -6.34 -10.93
C ARG A 11 0.92 -6.10 -9.43
N ILE A 12 1.37 -4.95 -8.94
CA ILE A 12 1.24 -4.58 -7.53
C ILE A 12 -0.24 -4.56 -7.13
N ARG A 13 -1.11 -3.97 -7.96
CA ARG A 13 -2.55 -3.90 -7.70
C ARG A 13 -3.19 -5.28 -7.59
N GLU A 14 -2.89 -6.17 -8.52
CA GLU A 14 -3.40 -7.55 -8.50
C GLU A 14 -2.88 -8.33 -7.28
N ALA A 15 -1.60 -8.16 -6.95
CA ALA A 15 -0.99 -8.79 -5.79
C ALA A 15 -1.57 -8.29 -4.46
N ILE A 16 -1.89 -6.99 -4.34
CA ILE A 16 -2.59 -6.45 -3.15
C ILE A 16 -3.95 -7.12 -3.01
N ALA A 17 -4.71 -7.27 -4.09
CA ALA A 17 -6.00 -7.94 -4.05
C ALA A 17 -5.87 -9.39 -3.54
N SER A 18 -4.86 -10.12 -4.02
CA SER A 18 -4.53 -11.48 -3.54
C SER A 18 -4.17 -11.48 -2.05
N GLY A 19 -3.29 -10.57 -1.62
CA GLY A 19 -2.89 -10.41 -0.23
C GLY A 19 -4.06 -10.12 0.71
N ARG A 20 -4.93 -9.16 0.36
CA ARG A 20 -6.14 -8.84 1.12
C ARG A 20 -7.07 -10.05 1.22
N GLN A 21 -7.20 -10.83 0.14
CA GLN A 21 -8.05 -12.02 0.15
C GLN A 21 -7.46 -13.12 1.05
N ALA A 22 -6.14 -13.29 1.08
CA ALA A 22 -5.48 -14.25 1.97
C ALA A 22 -5.67 -13.88 3.45
N VAL A 23 -5.53 -12.61 3.79
CA VAL A 23 -5.77 -12.10 5.15
C VAL A 23 -7.21 -12.31 5.59
N ARG A 24 -8.18 -11.97 4.74
CA ARG A 24 -9.61 -12.21 5.03
C ARG A 24 -9.92 -13.68 5.26
N ARG A 25 -9.31 -14.58 4.47
CA ARG A 25 -9.45 -16.04 4.66
C ARG A 25 -8.84 -16.52 5.98
N ALA A 26 -7.74 -15.90 6.42
CA ALA A 26 -7.11 -16.22 7.70
C ALA A 26 -7.86 -15.65 8.91
N GLY A 27 -8.62 -14.57 8.73
CA GLY A 27 -9.41 -13.92 9.78
C GLY A 27 -8.57 -13.12 10.79
N THR A 28 -7.29 -12.90 10.52
CA THR A 28 -6.37 -12.15 11.38
C THR A 28 -5.54 -11.17 10.55
N ALA A 29 -5.33 -9.96 11.05
CA ALA A 29 -4.55 -8.91 10.38
C ALA A 29 -3.04 -9.17 10.47
N ASP A 30 -2.58 -10.36 10.07
CA ASP A 30 -1.17 -10.74 10.08
C ASP A 30 -0.47 -10.27 8.78
N PRO A 31 0.50 -9.34 8.87
CA PRO A 31 1.28 -8.85 7.73
C PRO A 31 2.03 -9.97 6.99
N ARG A 32 2.39 -11.06 7.67
CA ARG A 32 3.10 -12.20 7.08
C ARG A 32 2.18 -12.97 6.13
N VAL A 33 0.90 -13.11 6.48
CA VAL A 33 -0.11 -13.73 5.62
C VAL A 33 -0.31 -12.91 4.35
N PHE A 34 -0.42 -11.59 4.49
CA PHE A 34 -0.49 -10.69 3.35
C PHE A 34 0.76 -10.82 2.47
N ALA A 35 1.95 -10.65 3.06
CA ALA A 35 3.21 -10.56 2.32
C ALA A 35 3.50 -11.83 1.53
N ARG A 36 3.21 -13.01 2.09
CA ARG A 36 3.38 -14.28 1.35
C ARG A 36 2.53 -14.32 0.08
N ALA A 37 1.23 -14.07 0.19
CA ALA A 37 0.33 -14.08 -0.96
C ALA A 37 0.65 -12.95 -1.97
N PHE A 38 1.10 -11.80 -1.47
CA PHE A 38 1.54 -10.67 -2.29
C PHE A 38 2.80 -11.01 -3.10
N VAL A 39 3.82 -11.61 -2.47
CA VAL A 39 5.07 -12.03 -3.14
C VAL A 39 4.79 -13.15 -4.14
N GLU A 40 3.99 -14.15 -3.78
CA GLU A 40 3.58 -15.24 -4.68
C GLU A 40 2.85 -14.72 -5.94
N ALA A 41 2.06 -13.66 -5.80
CA ALA A 41 1.38 -13.00 -6.90
C ALA A 41 2.29 -12.02 -7.70
N GLY A 42 3.58 -11.92 -7.35
CA GLY A 42 4.54 -11.04 -8.03
C GLY A 42 4.45 -9.56 -7.66
N GLY A 43 3.91 -9.25 -6.47
CA GLY A 43 3.70 -7.88 -6.01
C GLY A 43 4.97 -7.12 -5.67
N ALA A 44 6.04 -7.81 -5.23
CA ALA A 44 7.32 -7.19 -4.90
C ALA A 44 8.00 -6.65 -6.17
N GLN A 45 7.78 -5.37 -6.48
CA GLN A 45 8.32 -4.71 -7.66
C GLN A 45 9.31 -3.62 -7.23
N VAL A 46 10.41 -3.46 -7.98
CA VAL A 46 11.40 -2.40 -7.74
C VAL A 46 11.19 -1.26 -8.74
N PRO A 47 11.00 0.00 -8.29
CA PRO A 47 10.87 1.13 -9.20
C PRO A 47 12.07 1.26 -10.13
N GLY A 48 11.84 1.43 -11.43
CA GLY A 48 12.90 1.56 -12.43
C GLY A 48 13.61 0.25 -12.82
N ASP A 49 13.45 -0.83 -12.07
CA ASP A 49 14.03 -2.16 -12.36
C ASP A 49 12.93 -3.22 -12.50
N PRO A 50 12.53 -3.58 -13.73
CA PRO A 50 11.47 -4.55 -13.98
C PRO A 50 11.98 -6.01 -13.99
N SER A 51 13.25 -6.27 -13.63
CA SER A 51 13.82 -7.60 -13.66
C SER A 51 13.12 -8.55 -12.67
N ALA A 52 13.04 -9.82 -13.04
CA ALA A 52 12.44 -10.84 -12.19
C ALA A 52 13.33 -11.10 -10.96
N GLU A 53 14.65 -10.98 -11.14
CA GLU A 53 15.67 -11.12 -10.12
C GLU A 53 15.54 -10.06 -9.04
N ALA A 54 15.40 -8.78 -9.41
CA ALA A 54 15.18 -7.70 -8.44
C ALA A 54 13.87 -7.87 -7.68
N SER A 55 12.82 -8.30 -8.38
CA SER A 55 11.50 -8.57 -7.79
C SER A 55 11.56 -9.73 -6.77
N ALA A 56 12.21 -10.84 -7.14
CA ALA A 56 12.39 -12.00 -6.27
C ALA A 56 13.23 -11.64 -5.03
N ALA A 57 14.35 -10.95 -5.23
CA ALA A 57 15.22 -10.52 -4.13
C ALA A 57 14.51 -9.58 -3.16
N LEU A 58 13.67 -8.67 -3.64
CA LEU A 58 12.85 -7.81 -2.76
C LEU A 58 11.82 -8.64 -1.98
N GLY A 59 11.15 -9.58 -2.64
CA GLY A 59 10.18 -10.47 -2.00
C GLY A 59 10.81 -11.33 -0.89
N GLU A 60 11.99 -11.90 -1.13
CA GLU A 60 12.72 -12.67 -0.12
C GLU A 60 13.10 -11.81 1.09
N ARG A 61 13.63 -10.59 0.87
CA ARG A 61 13.95 -9.66 1.95
C ARG A 61 12.72 -9.27 2.77
N LEU A 62 11.60 -9.00 2.11
CA LEU A 62 10.33 -8.68 2.78
C LEU A 62 9.88 -9.81 3.71
N LEU A 63 9.87 -11.04 3.21
CA LEU A 63 9.44 -12.20 4.00
C LEU A 63 10.38 -12.46 5.17
N ALA A 64 11.70 -12.33 4.97
CA ALA A 64 12.68 -12.48 6.02
C ALA A 64 12.52 -11.42 7.13
N SER A 65 12.36 -10.15 6.76
CA SER A 65 12.15 -9.06 7.73
C SER A 65 10.87 -9.22 8.55
N LEU A 66 9.75 -9.57 7.90
CA LEU A 66 8.50 -9.83 8.63
C LEU A 66 8.59 -11.06 9.55
N ALA A 67 9.36 -12.08 9.17
CA ALA A 67 9.64 -13.23 10.04
C ALA A 67 10.47 -12.81 11.27
N ALA A 68 11.44 -11.89 11.10
CA ALA A 68 12.21 -11.30 12.19
C ALA A 68 11.39 -10.35 13.08
N GLY A 69 10.23 -9.88 12.60
CA GLY A 69 9.37 -8.95 13.32
C GLY A 69 9.68 -7.47 13.05
N ASP A 70 10.42 -7.19 11.98
CA ASP A 70 10.72 -5.83 11.55
C ASP A 70 9.44 -5.12 11.10
N THR A 71 9.36 -3.82 11.39
CA THR A 71 8.22 -2.97 11.02
C THR A 71 8.60 -1.84 10.06
N GLY A 72 9.89 -1.72 9.71
CA GLY A 72 10.40 -0.71 8.79
C GLY A 72 11.88 -0.91 8.46
N SER A 73 12.39 -0.14 7.51
CA SER A 73 13.80 -0.13 7.13
C SER A 73 14.25 1.27 6.71
N ASP A 74 15.24 1.84 7.39
CA ASP A 74 15.78 3.16 7.02
C ASP A 74 16.82 3.09 5.90
N THR A 75 17.41 1.90 5.69
CA THR A 75 18.53 1.69 4.76
C THR A 75 18.11 1.18 3.39
N ASP A 76 16.93 0.55 3.28
CA ASP A 76 16.37 0.05 2.02
C ASP A 76 14.95 0.62 1.82
N PRO A 77 14.82 1.74 1.09
CA PRO A 77 13.52 2.38 0.84
C PRO A 77 12.52 1.47 0.10
N ALA A 78 12.99 0.57 -0.77
CA ALA A 78 12.11 -0.36 -1.46
C ALA A 78 11.54 -1.40 -0.51
N LEU A 79 12.38 -1.94 0.38
CA LEU A 79 11.95 -2.84 1.45
C LEU A 79 10.99 -2.14 2.42
N ASN A 80 11.31 -0.91 2.83
CA ASN A 80 10.47 -0.15 3.74
C ASN A 80 9.06 0.06 3.19
N ARG A 81 8.94 0.43 1.90
CA ARG A 81 7.65 0.60 1.24
C ARG A 81 6.80 -0.67 1.32
N GLU A 82 7.41 -1.83 1.07
CA GLU A 82 6.67 -3.09 1.10
C GLU A 82 6.38 -3.59 2.53
N LEU A 83 7.21 -3.25 3.52
CA LEU A 83 6.88 -3.45 4.94
C LEU A 83 5.68 -2.61 5.35
N GLN A 84 5.69 -1.31 5.06
CA GLN A 84 4.57 -0.42 5.35
C GLN A 84 3.29 -0.90 4.64
N ARG A 85 3.40 -1.30 3.37
CA ARG A 85 2.27 -1.88 2.62
C ARG A 85 1.73 -3.13 3.29
N ALA A 86 2.58 -4.08 3.67
CA ALA A 86 2.14 -5.34 4.28
C ALA A 86 1.39 -5.11 5.59
N HIS A 87 1.89 -4.21 6.44
CA HIS A 87 1.22 -3.83 7.68
C HIS A 87 -0.12 -3.15 7.42
N ALA A 88 -0.13 -2.14 6.56
CA ALA A 88 -1.31 -1.36 6.25
C ALA A 88 -2.42 -2.23 5.62
N GLU A 89 -2.08 -2.99 4.59
CA GLU A 89 -3.02 -3.81 3.84
C GLU A 89 -3.56 -5.00 4.65
N ALA A 90 -2.78 -5.57 5.57
CA ALA A 90 -3.26 -6.62 6.45
C ALA A 90 -4.31 -6.10 7.45
N HIS A 91 -4.12 -4.90 8.01
CA HIS A 91 -5.13 -4.27 8.85
C HIS A 91 -6.39 -3.93 8.04
N TRP A 92 -6.22 -3.38 6.83
CA TRP A 92 -7.37 -2.96 6.03
C TRP A 92 -8.17 -4.12 5.48
N ALA A 93 -7.53 -5.24 5.15
CA ALA A 93 -8.23 -6.40 4.66
C ALA A 93 -9.38 -6.83 5.59
N LEU A 94 -9.25 -6.62 6.90
CA LEU A 94 -10.33 -6.87 7.87
C LEU A 94 -11.24 -5.65 8.08
N ALA A 95 -10.72 -4.42 7.96
CA ALA A 95 -11.49 -3.20 8.13
C ALA A 95 -12.53 -2.95 7.01
N LEU A 96 -12.39 -3.61 5.85
CA LEU A 96 -13.34 -3.49 4.73
C LEU A 96 -14.78 -3.90 5.09
N ASP A 97 -14.92 -4.82 6.05
CA ASP A 97 -16.20 -5.33 6.53
C ASP A 97 -16.80 -4.45 7.64
N ASP A 98 -16.12 -3.39 8.08
CA ASP A 98 -16.68 -2.39 9.00
C ASP A 98 -17.51 -1.37 8.20
N ASP A 99 -18.84 -1.44 8.36
CA ASP A 99 -19.78 -0.54 7.69
C ASP A 99 -19.64 0.92 8.13
N ARG A 100 -18.97 1.20 9.25
CA ARG A 100 -18.72 2.57 9.69
C ARG A 100 -17.64 3.25 8.87
N ILE A 101 -16.75 2.50 8.22
CA ILE A 101 -15.67 3.04 7.39
C ILE A 101 -16.19 3.18 5.96
N VAL A 102 -16.24 4.42 5.48
CA VAL A 102 -16.78 4.77 4.15
C VAL A 102 -15.67 5.00 3.12
N GLY A 103 -14.46 5.34 3.57
CA GLY A 103 -13.30 5.56 2.72
C GLY A 103 -12.03 5.81 3.50
N PHE A 104 -10.99 6.28 2.81
CA PHE A 104 -9.70 6.59 3.39
C PHE A 104 -9.16 7.91 2.87
N LEU A 105 -8.74 8.77 3.79
CA LEU A 105 -7.97 9.97 3.48
C LEU A 105 -6.51 9.58 3.28
N LEU A 106 -5.95 9.95 2.13
CA LEU A 106 -4.52 9.88 1.85
C LEU A 106 -3.81 11.06 2.50
N ASP A 107 -3.09 10.80 3.59
CA ASP A 107 -2.23 11.75 4.28
C ASP A 107 -0.79 11.61 3.75
N LEU A 108 -0.24 12.69 3.22
CA LEU A 108 1.07 12.73 2.58
C LEU A 108 2.03 13.59 3.42
N PRO A 109 3.29 13.16 3.62
CA PRO A 109 4.26 13.97 4.31
C PRO A 109 4.54 15.26 3.51
N ALA A 110 4.85 16.35 4.22
CA ALA A 110 5.09 17.65 3.61
C ALA A 110 6.16 17.62 2.50
N GLU A 111 7.21 16.81 2.69
CA GLU A 111 8.28 16.59 1.72
C GLU A 111 7.77 16.01 0.39
N ALA A 112 6.76 15.14 0.43
CA ALA A 112 6.16 14.56 -0.77
C ALA A 112 5.32 15.60 -1.54
N LEU A 113 4.69 16.54 -0.83
CA LEU A 113 3.88 17.62 -1.42
C LEU A 113 4.71 18.66 -2.20
N GLU A 114 6.03 18.70 -2.01
CA GLU A 114 6.92 19.54 -2.83
C GLU A 114 6.96 19.08 -4.31
N THR A 115 6.48 17.87 -4.60
CA THR A 115 6.37 17.35 -5.96
C THR A 115 4.98 17.67 -6.54
N PRO A 116 4.87 18.47 -7.62
CA PRO A 116 3.57 18.94 -8.14
C PRO A 116 2.59 17.82 -8.55
N THR A 117 3.12 16.66 -8.98
CA THR A 117 2.31 15.48 -9.33
C THR A 117 1.69 14.81 -8.11
N VAL A 118 2.38 14.85 -6.96
CA VAL A 118 1.91 14.29 -5.69
C VAL A 118 0.90 15.23 -5.05
N GLU A 119 1.16 16.53 -5.08
CA GLU A 119 0.20 17.57 -4.65
C GLU A 119 -1.12 17.46 -5.42
N ALA A 120 -1.05 17.34 -6.76
CA ALA A 120 -2.25 17.17 -7.59
C ALA A 120 -3.03 15.89 -7.23
N MET A 121 -2.35 14.81 -6.82
CA MET A 121 -3.01 13.57 -6.39
C MET A 121 -3.71 13.72 -5.04
N ALA A 122 -3.10 14.45 -4.08
CA ALA A 122 -3.69 14.74 -2.78
C ALA A 122 -5.03 15.51 -2.90
N HIS A 123 -5.15 16.34 -3.94
CA HIS A 123 -6.34 17.14 -4.20
C HIS A 123 -7.37 16.46 -5.13
N GLN A 124 -7.12 15.24 -5.61
CA GLN A 124 -8.12 14.52 -6.40
C GLN A 124 -9.32 14.15 -5.52
N SER A 125 -10.52 14.53 -5.97
CA SER A 125 -11.78 14.17 -5.32
C SER A 125 -12.52 13.14 -6.16
N GLN A 126 -12.85 11.99 -5.56
CA GLN A 126 -13.67 10.94 -6.19
C GLN A 126 -15.12 10.92 -5.67
N GLY A 127 -15.59 12.08 -5.20
CA GLY A 127 -16.95 12.26 -4.68
C GLY A 127 -17.11 12.00 -3.17
N LEU A 128 -16.03 11.77 -2.44
CA LEU A 128 -15.99 11.61 -0.97
C LEU A 128 -15.19 12.73 -0.27
N GLY A 129 -14.86 13.79 -1.00
CA GLY A 129 -13.95 14.85 -0.57
C GLY A 129 -12.55 14.71 -1.19
N PRO A 130 -11.73 15.78 -1.20
CA PRO A 130 -10.36 15.75 -1.71
C PRO A 130 -9.49 14.75 -0.94
N GLY A 131 -8.76 13.91 -1.67
CA GLY A 131 -7.84 12.93 -1.07
C GLY A 131 -8.52 11.72 -0.44
N VAL A 132 -9.86 11.63 -0.50
CA VAL A 132 -10.62 10.49 0.04
C VAL A 132 -10.91 9.47 -1.06
N PHE A 133 -10.46 8.24 -0.82
CA PHE A 133 -10.61 7.09 -1.71
C PHE A 133 -11.61 6.10 -1.15
N ARG A 134 -12.32 5.38 -2.03
CA ARG A 134 -13.33 4.40 -1.58
C ARG A 134 -12.64 3.22 -0.91
N LYS A 135 -13.32 2.61 0.05
CA LYS A 135 -12.76 1.48 0.79
C LYS A 135 -12.30 0.33 -0.11
N ALA A 136 -13.04 0.05 -1.17
CA ALA A 136 -12.74 -1.05 -2.09
C ALA A 136 -11.57 -0.77 -3.06
N ASP A 137 -11.12 0.49 -3.18
CA ASP A 137 -10.08 0.85 -4.13
C ASP A 137 -8.72 0.30 -3.68
N ILE A 138 -7.89 -0.03 -4.68
CA ILE A 138 -6.49 -0.38 -4.48
C ILE A 138 -5.64 0.69 -5.13
N LEU A 139 -5.03 1.51 -4.27
CA LEU A 139 -4.10 2.55 -4.68
C LEU A 139 -2.67 2.03 -4.64
N VAL A 140 -1.97 2.20 -5.75
CA VAL A 140 -0.54 1.93 -5.83
C VAL A 140 0.16 3.27 -5.92
N LEU A 141 0.71 3.68 -4.79
CA LEU A 141 1.44 4.95 -4.69
C LEU A 141 2.81 4.83 -5.38
N GLN A 142 3.21 5.92 -6.02
CA GLN A 142 4.55 6.06 -6.58
C GLN A 142 5.57 6.27 -5.45
N PRO A 143 6.88 5.99 -5.69
CA PRO A 143 7.93 6.23 -4.70
C PRO A 143 8.01 7.66 -4.15
N GLU A 144 7.55 8.64 -4.94
CA GLU A 144 7.48 10.06 -4.54
C GLU A 144 6.46 10.30 -3.41
N CYS A 145 5.60 9.33 -3.13
CA CYS A 145 4.63 9.35 -2.04
C CYS A 145 5.05 8.49 -0.84
N ASP A 146 6.33 8.10 -0.75
CA ASP A 146 6.83 7.35 0.40
C ASP A 146 6.54 8.10 1.71
N GLY A 147 6.20 7.35 2.77
CA GLY A 147 5.73 7.92 4.02
C GLY A 147 4.23 8.28 4.04
N ALA A 148 3.52 8.10 2.92
CA ALA A 148 2.07 8.24 2.89
C ALA A 148 1.38 7.32 3.91
N ARG A 149 0.30 7.84 4.49
CA ARG A 149 -0.58 7.12 5.40
C ARG A 149 -2.00 7.17 4.88
N PHE A 150 -2.77 6.13 5.16
CA PHE A 150 -4.20 6.14 4.93
C PHE A 150 -4.92 6.18 6.26
N ILE A 151 -5.74 7.20 6.43
CA ILE A 151 -6.53 7.43 7.64
C ILE A 151 -7.96 6.99 7.33
N PRO A 152 -8.54 6.04 8.10
CA PRO A 152 -9.93 5.64 7.90
C PRO A 152 -10.86 6.82 8.14
N VAL A 153 -11.80 7.02 7.23
CA VAL A 153 -12.85 8.04 7.32
C VAL A 153 -14.15 7.33 7.64
N THR A 154 -14.81 7.76 8.70
CA THR A 154 -16.11 7.22 9.10
C THR A 154 -17.26 8.05 8.52
N ASP A 155 -18.47 7.48 8.51
CA ASP A 155 -19.68 8.20 8.05
C ASP A 155 -19.87 9.55 8.77
N HIS A 156 -19.53 9.61 10.07
CA HIS A 156 -19.66 10.83 10.88
C HIS A 156 -18.63 11.90 10.52
N ASP A 157 -17.50 11.52 9.91
CA ASP A 157 -16.44 12.45 9.50
C ASP A 157 -16.77 13.17 8.18
N ILE A 158 -17.72 12.65 7.39
CA ILE A 158 -18.14 13.24 6.10
C ILE A 158 -19.33 14.21 6.27
N GLU A 159 -20.18 14.02 7.28
CA GLU A 159 -21.40 14.83 7.50
C GLU A 159 -21.16 16.23 8.15
N CYS A 160 -19.92 16.73 8.19
CA CYS A 160 -19.58 18.03 8.81
C CYS A 160 -19.44 19.18 7.79
#